data_AF-A0A948CAG6-F1
#
_entry.id   AF-A0A948CAG6-F1
#
_cell.length_a   1.000
_cell.length_b   1.000
_cell.length_c   1.000
_cell.angle_alpha   90.00
_cell.angle_beta   90.00
_cell.angle_gamma   90.00
#
_symmetry.space_group_name_H-M   'P 1'
#
loop_
_entity.id
_entity.type
_entity.pdbx_description
1 polymer ?
#
loop_
_entity_poly.entity_id
_entity_poly.type
_entity_poly.pdbx_seq_one_letter_code
_entity_poly.pdbx_strand_id
1 'polypeptide(L)'
;MKHKIKNLTLLIALMAIIMPTAPLLAEGETASTTAITSTTNEASIITDINSDAITATDIGVTNASQVNNATKEETKTVATTGTIIEIGDTTAENTTIVVRTTDKNKKTEDIVLEVQTTKTSLLTNANTKTTLNDWLIGDQITFTAKKFLNSGKLEAKKIINKSFKAGQKGINGVIKEIRADKNTIDVNLGKNIFTLNLTGAKVIVGTTTSATIKDLLVGDRIRVRAIDDKDKNPAAWKAKNITVLRRDNHLLAPAINYVISVKIISLPTDLSLPTMIEAEVLPSKFYKKNNSVDNSIMTPGTKISINIDNKTILVRRFFGKALLSEMNVGDTINVVGKLNKKIQQTVDEINNNVLDASDKRFENHSIDAKIIKDESIQVLGVAQRLGQITAIDTTAKTVTITILPKKSQKRFSLAKYN
;
A
#
# COMPACT_ATOMS: atom_id res chain seq x y z
N MET A 1 55.53 15.92 -8.29
CA MET A 1 55.05 15.55 -9.64
C MET A 1 53.74 16.27 -9.90
N LYS A 2 53.75 17.13 -10.92
CA LYS A 2 52.63 17.96 -11.38
C LYS A 2 51.84 17.16 -12.42
N HIS A 3 50.51 17.14 -12.35
CA HIS A 3 49.70 17.07 -13.56
C HIS A 3 48.45 17.95 -13.46
N LYS A 4 48.48 18.98 -14.31
CA LYS A 4 47.37 19.82 -14.77
C LYS A 4 46.72 19.14 -15.96
N ILE A 5 45.39 19.17 -16.05
CA ILE A 5 44.55 19.17 -17.26
C ILE A 5 43.32 19.99 -16.82
N LYS A 6 43.05 21.26 -17.14
CA LYS A 6 42.96 22.08 -18.37
C LYS A 6 41.95 21.60 -19.43
N ASN A 7 40.89 22.42 -19.54
CA ASN A 7 40.06 22.74 -20.70
C ASN A 7 38.90 21.79 -21.06
N LEU A 8 37.67 22.31 -20.93
CA LEU A 8 36.81 22.44 -22.12
C LEU A 8 35.88 23.66 -22.02
N THR A 9 35.77 24.32 -23.17
CA THR A 9 35.28 25.67 -23.42
C THR A 9 33.84 25.64 -23.91
N LEU A 10 33.04 26.59 -23.39
CA LEU A 10 31.97 27.39 -24.01
C LEU A 10 31.46 26.99 -25.41
N LEU A 11 30.13 26.84 -25.56
CA LEU A 11 29.43 27.20 -26.80
C LEU A 11 28.12 27.95 -26.49
N ILE A 12 28.11 29.21 -26.90
CA ILE A 12 26.97 30.12 -27.00
C ILE A 12 26.30 29.85 -28.35
N ALA A 13 24.97 29.73 -28.39
CA ALA A 13 24.20 29.88 -29.61
C ALA A 13 22.96 30.74 -29.34
N LEU A 14 23.13 32.01 -29.71
CA LEU A 14 22.14 33.05 -29.91
C LEU A 14 21.29 32.69 -31.13
N MET A 15 19.96 32.75 -31.06
CA MET A 15 19.14 32.86 -32.27
C MET A 15 17.97 33.81 -32.03
N ALA A 16 17.96 34.88 -32.83
CA ALA A 16 16.98 35.93 -32.87
C ALA A 16 16.06 35.75 -34.09
N ILE A 17 14.77 36.04 -33.87
CA ILE A 17 13.82 36.76 -34.74
C ILE A 17 13.67 36.30 -36.19
N ILE A 18 12.49 35.75 -36.53
CA ILE A 18 11.74 36.10 -37.76
C ILE A 18 10.25 36.17 -37.40
N MET A 19 9.66 37.36 -37.47
CA MET A 19 8.21 37.56 -37.60
C MET A 19 7.81 37.41 -39.08
N PRO A 20 6.62 36.88 -39.38
CA PRO A 20 5.91 37.25 -40.59
C PRO A 20 4.69 38.14 -40.27
N THR A 21 4.62 39.16 -41.10
CA THR A 21 3.59 40.16 -41.35
C THR A 21 2.17 39.62 -41.49
N ALA A 22 1.21 40.44 -41.03
CA ALA A 22 -0.22 40.29 -41.25
C ALA A 22 -0.62 40.37 -42.74
N PRO A 23 -1.76 39.75 -43.11
CA PRO A 23 -2.60 40.26 -44.17
C PRO A 23 -3.84 40.98 -43.62
N LEU A 24 -4.15 42.08 -44.30
CA LEU A 24 -5.30 42.96 -44.15
C LEU A 24 -6.47 42.43 -44.99
N LEU A 25 -7.71 42.77 -44.57
CA LEU A 25 -9.00 42.76 -45.30
C LEU A 25 -9.71 41.41 -45.51
N ALA A 26 -10.92 41.27 -44.96
CA ALA A 26 -12.16 41.43 -45.73
C ALA A 26 -13.39 41.41 -44.81
N GLU A 27 -14.42 42.10 -45.27
CA GLU A 27 -15.64 42.53 -44.60
C GLU A 27 -16.67 41.40 -44.40
N GLY A 28 -17.56 41.61 -43.42
CA GLY A 28 -18.98 41.30 -43.56
C GLY A 28 -19.45 39.91 -43.12
N GLU A 29 -19.94 39.81 -41.88
CA GLU A 29 -21.11 38.97 -41.60
C GLU A 29 -21.81 39.42 -40.31
N THR A 30 -23.06 39.87 -40.47
CA THR A 30 -23.97 40.22 -39.39
C THR A 30 -24.42 38.95 -38.66
N ALA A 31 -23.87 38.70 -37.48
CA ALA A 31 -24.37 37.66 -36.59
C ALA A 31 -25.67 38.12 -35.93
N SER A 32 -26.77 37.51 -36.34
CA SER A 32 -28.08 37.58 -35.68
C SER A 32 -27.97 37.04 -34.25
N THR A 33 -28.14 37.91 -33.26
CA THR A 33 -28.33 37.53 -31.86
C THR A 33 -29.74 36.96 -31.69
N THR A 34 -29.87 35.64 -31.86
CA THR A 34 -31.06 34.93 -31.38
C THR A 34 -30.98 34.85 -29.86
N ALA A 35 -31.73 35.71 -29.18
CA ALA A 35 -31.95 35.61 -27.75
C ALA A 35 -32.66 34.29 -27.44
N ILE A 36 -31.93 33.30 -26.92
CA ILE A 36 -32.52 32.11 -26.33
C ILE A 36 -33.08 32.51 -24.98
N THR A 37 -34.37 32.80 -24.94
CA THR A 37 -35.14 32.91 -23.70
C THR A 37 -35.32 31.49 -23.15
N SER A 38 -34.44 31.06 -22.25
CA SER A 38 -34.67 29.85 -21.47
C SER A 38 -35.77 30.14 -20.46
N THR A 39 -36.96 29.63 -20.72
CA THR A 39 -38.05 29.58 -19.75
C THR A 39 -37.59 28.77 -18.53
N THR A 40 -37.59 29.43 -17.38
CA THR A 40 -37.38 28.83 -16.07
C THR A 40 -38.50 27.84 -15.79
N ASN A 41 -38.28 26.58 -16.14
CA ASN A 41 -39.00 25.49 -15.51
C ASN A 41 -38.57 25.44 -14.05
N GLU A 42 -39.57 25.51 -13.18
CA GLU A 42 -39.49 25.51 -11.73
C GLU A 42 -38.42 24.54 -11.24
N ALA A 43 -37.35 25.13 -10.70
CA ALA A 43 -36.44 24.42 -9.83
C ALA A 43 -37.27 23.99 -8.61
N SER A 44 -37.71 22.73 -8.60
CA SER A 44 -38.15 22.10 -7.37
C SER A 44 -37.02 22.24 -6.37
N ILE A 45 -37.18 23.15 -5.41
CA ILE A 45 -36.27 23.33 -4.29
C ILE A 45 -36.36 22.03 -3.50
N ILE A 46 -35.41 21.12 -3.73
CA ILE A 46 -35.18 20.00 -2.82
C ILE A 46 -34.56 20.62 -1.57
N THR A 47 -35.41 21.04 -0.64
CA THR A 47 -35.04 21.62 0.66
C THR A 47 -34.56 20.58 1.67
N ASP A 48 -34.45 19.31 1.31
CA ASP A 48 -34.02 18.26 2.25
C ASP A 48 -32.77 17.53 1.74
N ILE A 49 -31.65 18.23 1.78
CA ILE A 49 -30.42 17.56 2.21
C ILE A 49 -30.09 18.17 3.56
N ASN A 50 -30.73 17.62 4.58
CA ASN A 50 -30.29 17.74 5.95
C ASN A 50 -28.94 17.01 6.07
N SER A 51 -27.89 17.59 5.45
CA SER A 51 -26.52 17.26 5.79
C SER A 51 -26.26 18.03 7.06
N ASP A 52 -26.74 17.50 8.19
CA ASP A 52 -26.35 18.00 9.50
C ASP A 52 -24.83 18.22 9.45
N ALA A 53 -24.41 19.45 9.74
CA ALA A 53 -23.01 19.81 9.65
C ALA A 53 -22.25 18.87 10.58
N ILE A 54 -21.28 18.11 10.04
CA ILE A 54 -20.48 17.18 10.84
C ILE A 54 -19.83 17.97 11.96
N THR A 55 -20.22 17.64 13.19
CA THR A 55 -19.79 18.32 14.40
C THR A 55 -18.53 17.69 14.95
N ALA A 56 -17.86 18.41 15.85
CA ALA A 56 -16.77 17.88 16.66
C ALA A 56 -17.18 16.60 17.42
N THR A 57 -18.42 16.57 17.93
CA THR A 57 -18.96 15.43 18.67
C THR A 57 -19.14 14.18 17.81
N ASP A 58 -19.54 14.32 16.55
CA ASP A 58 -19.74 13.17 15.63
C ASP A 58 -18.46 12.37 15.40
N ILE A 59 -17.31 13.01 15.57
CA ILE A 59 -16.00 12.40 15.34
C ILE A 59 -15.22 12.14 16.63
N GLY A 60 -15.86 12.36 17.79
CA GLY A 60 -15.32 12.09 19.11
C GLY A 60 -14.29 13.11 19.61
N VAL A 61 -14.38 14.39 19.21
CA VAL A 61 -13.52 15.47 19.73
C VAL A 61 -14.37 16.53 20.45
N THR A 62 -13.78 17.24 21.41
CA THR A 62 -14.52 18.21 22.23
C THR A 62 -14.63 19.58 21.58
N ASN A 63 -13.73 19.93 20.66
CA ASN A 63 -13.76 21.19 19.91
C ASN A 63 -13.20 21.01 18.49
N ALA A 64 -13.87 21.59 17.50
CA ALA A 64 -13.46 21.58 16.10
C ALA A 64 -12.05 22.16 15.87
N SER A 65 -11.65 23.16 16.67
CA SER A 65 -10.32 23.77 16.59
C SER A 65 -9.18 22.76 16.81
N GLN A 66 -9.41 21.68 17.55
CA GLN A 66 -8.39 20.64 17.75
C GLN A 66 -8.06 19.88 16.46
N VAL A 67 -9.08 19.65 15.61
CA VAL A 67 -8.88 19.01 14.30
C VAL A 67 -8.33 20.03 13.32
N ASN A 68 -8.94 21.21 13.26
CA ASN A 68 -8.67 22.21 12.22
C ASN A 68 -7.27 22.80 12.32
N ASN A 69 -6.71 22.87 13.53
CA ASN A 69 -5.36 23.37 13.76
C ASN A 69 -4.31 22.25 13.80
N ALA A 70 -4.70 20.99 13.59
CA ALA A 70 -3.75 19.87 13.59
C ALA A 70 -2.88 19.91 12.33
N THR A 71 -1.65 20.40 12.46
CA THR A 71 -0.66 20.46 11.36
C THR A 71 0.22 19.22 11.29
N LYS A 72 0.15 18.36 12.31
CA LYS A 72 0.91 17.13 12.43
C LYS A 72 0.09 16.08 13.18
N GLU A 73 0.32 14.83 12.84
CA GLU A 73 -0.25 13.72 13.57
C GLU A 73 0.47 13.53 14.92
N GLU A 74 -0.31 13.35 15.99
CA GLU A 74 0.26 13.04 17.30
C GLU A 74 0.93 11.67 17.28
N THR A 75 2.11 11.58 17.91
CA THR A 75 2.88 10.34 17.90
C THR A 75 3.37 9.97 19.28
N LYS A 76 3.42 8.66 19.56
CA LYS A 76 4.02 8.11 20.78
C LYS A 76 5.06 7.06 20.45
N THR A 77 6.02 6.86 21.35
CA THR A 77 6.94 5.72 21.24
C THR A 77 6.29 4.51 21.89
N VAL A 78 6.29 3.38 21.17
CA VAL A 78 5.82 2.09 21.68
C VAL A 78 6.96 1.07 21.65
N ALA A 79 6.99 0.19 22.63
CA ALA A 79 7.89 -0.95 22.65
C ALA A 79 7.08 -2.23 22.88
N THR A 80 7.30 -3.25 22.07
CA THR A 80 6.50 -4.48 22.12
C THR A 80 7.33 -5.67 21.63
N THR A 81 6.98 -6.86 22.10
CA THR A 81 7.54 -8.13 21.64
C THR A 81 6.46 -8.94 20.95
N GLY A 82 6.82 -9.60 19.86
CA GLY A 82 5.91 -10.48 19.14
C GLY A 82 6.66 -11.41 18.20
N THR A 83 5.91 -12.19 17.43
CA THR A 83 6.44 -13.15 16.46
C THR A 83 6.23 -12.61 15.05
N ILE A 84 7.27 -12.61 14.22
CA ILE A 84 7.15 -12.28 12.81
C ILE A 84 6.24 -13.30 12.15
N ILE A 85 5.19 -12.82 11.48
CA ILE A 85 4.34 -13.66 10.63
C ILE A 85 4.50 -13.34 9.15
N GLU A 86 5.07 -12.17 8.82
CA GLU A 86 5.40 -11.76 7.46
C GLU A 86 6.59 -10.80 7.45
N ILE A 87 7.40 -10.88 6.40
CA ILE A 87 8.49 -9.94 6.11
C ILE A 87 8.37 -9.59 4.62
N GLY A 88 8.27 -8.30 4.29
CA GLY A 88 8.32 -7.82 2.91
C GLY A 88 9.71 -7.97 2.28
N ASP A 89 9.96 -7.22 1.21
CA ASP A 89 11.26 -7.22 0.51
C ASP A 89 12.41 -6.87 1.47
N THR A 90 13.27 -7.85 1.74
CA THR A 90 14.37 -7.71 2.69
C THR A 90 15.57 -6.96 2.13
N THR A 91 15.56 -6.65 0.84
CA THR A 91 16.59 -5.89 0.11
C THR A 91 16.16 -4.45 -0.18
N ALA A 92 14.90 -4.10 0.07
CA ALA A 92 14.40 -2.75 -0.15
C ALA A 92 14.85 -1.78 0.95
N GLU A 93 15.04 -0.52 0.56
CA GLU A 93 15.30 0.55 1.53
C GLU A 93 14.09 0.74 2.46
N ASN A 94 12.89 0.62 1.90
CA ASN A 94 11.64 0.65 2.62
C ASN A 94 11.00 -0.74 2.51
N THR A 95 10.60 -1.32 3.63
CA THR A 95 9.84 -2.59 3.65
C THR A 95 8.90 -2.64 4.85
N THR A 96 8.11 -3.71 4.96
CA THR A 96 7.20 -3.95 6.08
C THR A 96 7.51 -5.27 6.78
N ILE A 97 7.21 -5.34 8.08
CA ILE A 97 7.21 -6.58 8.85
C ILE A 97 5.86 -6.67 9.56
N VAL A 98 5.17 -7.80 9.43
CA VAL A 98 3.95 -8.06 10.21
C VAL A 98 4.32 -8.91 11.42
N VAL A 99 3.93 -8.42 12.59
CA VAL A 99 4.27 -9.00 13.89
C VAL A 99 2.99 -9.36 14.62
N ARG A 100 2.84 -10.64 14.94
CA ARG A 100 1.79 -11.11 15.84
C ARG A 100 2.22 -10.89 17.28
N THR A 101 1.49 -10.06 17.99
CA THR A 101 1.64 -9.81 19.42
C THR A 101 0.55 -10.54 20.18
N THR A 102 0.81 -10.90 21.43
CA THR A 102 -0.16 -11.54 22.31
C THR A 102 -0.29 -10.69 23.57
N ASP A 103 -1.50 -10.26 23.89
CA ASP A 103 -1.76 -9.49 25.10
C ASP A 103 -1.82 -10.38 26.36
N LYS A 104 -2.00 -9.75 27.53
CA LYS A 104 -2.10 -10.45 28.83
C LYS A 104 -3.28 -11.44 28.87
N ASN A 105 -4.29 -11.26 28.03
CA ASN A 105 -5.49 -12.08 27.93
C ASN A 105 -5.36 -13.18 26.85
N LYS A 106 -4.15 -13.42 26.34
CA LYS A 106 -3.87 -14.37 25.24
C LYS A 106 -4.54 -14.02 23.91
N LYS A 107 -5.08 -12.81 23.77
CA LYS A 107 -5.62 -12.35 22.50
C LYS A 107 -4.47 -11.92 21.60
N THR A 108 -4.48 -12.41 20.36
CA THR A 108 -3.47 -12.07 19.38
C THR A 108 -3.90 -10.88 18.51
N GLU A 109 -2.96 -9.98 18.24
CA GLU A 109 -3.12 -8.91 17.24
C GLU A 109 -1.93 -8.91 16.26
N ASP A 110 -2.25 -8.76 14.98
CA ASP A 110 -1.26 -8.61 13.91
C ASP A 110 -1.00 -7.12 13.67
N ILE A 111 0.26 -6.72 13.79
CA ILE A 111 0.73 -5.34 13.72
C ILE A 111 1.67 -5.19 12.52
N VAL A 112 1.42 -4.21 11.65
CA VAL A 112 2.32 -3.89 10.54
C VAL A 112 3.34 -2.83 10.99
N LEU A 113 4.63 -3.14 10.84
CA LEU A 113 5.74 -2.23 11.09
C LEU A 113 6.34 -1.78 9.76
N GLU A 114 6.40 -0.47 9.52
CA GLU A 114 7.22 0.09 8.45
C GLU A 114 8.68 0.15 8.89
N VAL A 115 9.55 -0.40 8.06
CA VAL A 115 10.99 -0.47 8.29
C VAL A 115 11.71 0.29 7.19
N GLN A 116 12.50 1.29 7.58
CA GLN A 116 13.46 1.94 6.69
C GLN A 116 14.81 1.32 6.99
N THR A 117 15.30 0.38 6.19
CA THR A 117 16.49 -0.43 6.50
C THR A 117 17.75 0.39 6.72
N THR A 118 17.80 1.61 6.17
CA THR A 118 18.88 2.60 6.37
C THR A 118 18.78 3.38 7.68
N LYS A 119 17.60 3.49 8.29
CA LYS A 119 17.35 4.28 9.52
C LYS A 119 16.94 3.45 10.74
N THR A 120 16.41 2.26 10.52
CA THR A 120 15.97 1.35 11.59
C THR A 120 17.17 0.53 12.07
N SER A 121 17.45 0.55 13.37
CA SER A 121 18.49 -0.29 13.98
C SER A 121 18.03 -1.74 14.05
N LEU A 122 18.54 -2.59 13.14
CA LEU A 122 18.28 -4.03 13.10
C LEU A 122 19.37 -4.79 13.83
N LEU A 123 19.02 -5.47 14.92
CA LEU A 123 19.95 -6.13 15.82
C LEU A 123 19.58 -7.60 16.08
N THR A 124 20.59 -8.41 16.40
CA THR A 124 20.41 -9.76 16.95
C THR A 124 20.13 -9.69 18.46
N ASN A 125 19.84 -10.83 19.10
CA ASN A 125 19.66 -10.88 20.55
C ASN A 125 20.93 -10.45 21.33
N ALA A 126 22.11 -10.61 20.73
CA ALA A 126 23.38 -10.16 21.29
C ALA A 126 23.66 -8.66 21.02
N ASN A 127 22.66 -7.90 20.53
CA ASN A 127 22.79 -6.51 20.09
C ASN A 127 23.83 -6.28 18.97
N THR A 128 24.19 -7.32 18.22
CA THR A 128 25.03 -7.17 17.04
C THR A 128 24.19 -6.75 15.84
N LYS A 129 24.75 -5.95 14.93
CA LYS A 129 24.05 -5.52 13.70
C LYS A 129 23.73 -6.72 12.81
N THR A 130 22.56 -6.71 12.19
CA THR A 130 22.07 -7.75 11.26
C THR A 130 21.27 -7.10 10.13
N THR A 131 20.84 -7.91 9.15
CA THR A 131 20.01 -7.48 8.03
C THR A 131 18.69 -8.24 8.03
N LEU A 132 17.66 -7.73 7.35
CA LEU A 132 16.39 -8.46 7.24
C LEU A 132 16.51 -9.77 6.46
N ASN A 133 17.54 -9.92 5.62
CA ASN A 133 17.84 -11.18 4.92
C ASN A 133 18.11 -12.33 5.90
N ASP A 134 18.56 -12.00 7.12
CA ASP A 134 18.90 -12.98 8.16
C ASP A 134 17.65 -13.50 8.90
N TRP A 135 16.50 -12.85 8.73
CA TRP A 135 15.31 -13.01 9.57
C TRP A 135 14.25 -13.86 8.90
N LEU A 136 13.56 -14.66 9.71
CA LEU A 136 12.54 -15.59 9.26
C LEU A 136 11.16 -15.26 9.83
N ILE A 137 10.13 -15.69 9.09
CA ILE A 137 8.81 -15.91 9.66
C ILE A 137 8.94 -16.90 10.84
N GLY A 138 8.26 -16.60 11.94
CA GLY A 138 8.33 -17.33 13.20
C GLY A 138 9.38 -16.82 14.19
N ASP A 139 10.24 -15.88 13.80
CA ASP A 139 11.17 -15.26 14.75
C ASP A 139 10.44 -14.40 15.78
N GLN A 140 10.86 -14.51 17.03
CA GLN A 140 10.50 -13.54 18.05
C GLN A 140 11.35 -12.29 17.90
N ILE A 141 10.70 -11.13 17.87
CA ILE A 141 11.36 -9.83 17.85
C ILE A 141 10.83 -8.93 18.95
N THR A 142 11.69 -8.07 19.46
CA THR A 142 11.32 -6.90 20.27
C THR A 142 11.56 -5.66 19.43
N PHE A 143 10.57 -4.78 19.28
CA PHE A 143 10.72 -3.55 18.52
C PHE A 143 10.38 -2.31 19.35
N THR A 144 10.99 -1.19 18.98
CA THR A 144 10.60 0.16 19.38
C THR A 144 10.20 0.92 18.14
N ALA A 145 9.00 1.50 18.14
CA ALA A 145 8.43 2.19 17.00
C ALA A 145 7.81 3.54 17.38
N LYS A 146 7.77 4.46 16.43
CA LYS A 146 6.94 5.67 16.49
C LYS A 146 5.53 5.30 16.01
N LYS A 147 4.58 5.25 16.93
CA LYS A 147 3.15 5.05 16.64
C LYS A 147 2.50 6.39 16.37
N PHE A 148 1.90 6.50 15.21
CA PHE A 148 1.06 7.61 14.79
C PHE A 148 -0.36 7.31 15.27
N LEU A 149 -0.91 8.16 16.14
CA LEU A 149 -2.08 7.81 16.94
C LEU A 149 -3.36 7.67 16.13
N ASN A 150 -3.49 8.38 15.01
CA ASN A 150 -4.71 8.43 14.21
C ASN A 150 -4.68 7.38 13.09
N SER A 151 -3.63 7.37 12.29
CA SER A 151 -3.36 6.40 11.22
C SER A 151 -3.12 4.98 11.73
N GLY A 152 -2.70 4.83 13.00
CA GLY A 152 -2.21 3.56 13.53
C GLY A 152 -0.86 3.12 12.94
N LYS A 153 -0.27 3.92 12.04
CA LYS A 153 1.02 3.65 11.40
C LYS A 153 2.11 3.48 12.45
N LEU A 154 2.98 2.50 12.25
CA LEU A 154 4.12 2.23 13.10
C LEU A 154 5.42 2.30 12.31
N GLU A 155 6.22 3.32 12.57
CA GLU A 155 7.56 3.44 11.98
C GLU A 155 8.60 2.87 12.94
N ALA A 156 9.25 1.78 12.54
CA ALA A 156 10.25 1.11 13.37
C ALA A 156 11.52 1.95 13.52
N LYS A 157 11.94 2.19 14.77
CA LYS A 157 13.22 2.82 15.11
C LYS A 157 14.30 1.79 15.41
N LYS A 158 13.94 0.74 16.15
CA LYS A 158 14.84 -0.32 16.57
C LYS A 158 14.09 -1.65 16.58
N ILE A 159 14.70 -2.70 16.07
CA ILE A 159 14.16 -4.06 16.11
C ILE A 159 15.28 -5.03 16.50
N ILE A 160 15.02 -5.86 17.51
CA ILE A 160 15.93 -6.88 18.04
C ILE A 160 15.33 -8.25 17.75
N ASN A 161 16.01 -9.06 16.96
CA ASN A 161 15.64 -10.45 16.73
C ASN A 161 16.13 -11.35 17.85
N LYS A 162 15.19 -11.79 18.70
CA LYS A 162 15.43 -12.65 19.86
C LYS A 162 15.71 -14.10 19.49
N SER A 163 15.25 -14.53 18.31
CA SER A 163 15.42 -15.90 17.82
C SER A 163 16.73 -16.12 17.06
N PHE A 164 17.37 -15.06 16.58
CA PHE A 164 18.62 -15.13 15.82
C PHE A 164 19.84 -15.23 16.73
N LYS A 165 20.56 -16.35 16.63
CA LYS A 165 21.76 -16.67 17.42
C LYS A 165 23.03 -16.47 16.59
N ALA A 166 24.16 -16.26 17.27
CA ALA A 166 25.47 -16.21 16.62
C ALA A 166 25.76 -17.48 15.81
N GLY A 167 26.38 -17.32 14.63
CA GLY A 167 26.70 -18.40 13.71
C GLY A 167 25.54 -18.92 12.85
N GLN A 168 24.32 -18.41 13.06
CA GLN A 168 23.21 -18.66 12.15
C GLN A 168 23.26 -17.72 10.94
N LYS A 169 22.76 -18.17 9.80
CA LYS A 169 22.59 -17.35 8.60
C LYS A 169 21.15 -17.48 8.08
N GLY A 170 20.54 -16.37 7.69
CA GLY A 170 19.29 -16.38 6.93
C GLY A 170 19.58 -16.36 5.43
N ILE A 171 18.76 -17.11 4.69
CA ILE A 171 19.05 -17.54 3.34
C ILE A 171 17.75 -17.46 2.55
N ASN A 172 17.74 -16.73 1.43
CA ASN A 172 16.61 -16.65 0.50
C ASN A 172 16.98 -17.35 -0.80
N GLY A 173 16.20 -18.32 -1.25
CA GLY A 173 16.53 -19.04 -2.48
C GLY A 173 15.38 -19.81 -3.10
N VAL A 174 15.70 -20.52 -4.18
CA VAL A 174 14.74 -21.37 -4.92
C VAL A 174 15.22 -22.81 -4.89
N ILE A 175 14.33 -23.74 -4.53
CA ILE A 175 14.65 -25.17 -4.55
C ILE A 175 14.93 -25.61 -5.99
N LYS A 176 16.09 -26.22 -6.21
CA LYS A 176 16.54 -26.76 -7.49
C LYS A 176 16.42 -28.27 -7.56
N GLU A 177 16.71 -28.94 -6.45
CA GLU A 177 16.68 -30.39 -6.36
C GLU A 177 16.21 -30.81 -4.97
N ILE A 178 15.48 -31.92 -4.89
CA ILE A 178 15.03 -32.52 -3.64
C ILE A 178 15.50 -33.97 -3.61
N ARG A 179 16.26 -34.34 -2.58
CA ARG A 179 16.74 -35.71 -2.33
C ARG A 179 16.14 -36.22 -1.04
N ALA A 180 14.92 -36.76 -1.15
CA ALA A 180 14.09 -37.15 -0.01
C ALA A 180 14.71 -38.30 0.82
N ASP A 181 15.41 -39.22 0.15
CA ASP A 181 16.17 -40.32 0.76
C ASP A 181 17.28 -39.84 1.68
N LYS A 182 17.95 -38.75 1.31
CA LYS A 182 19.04 -38.11 2.08
C LYS A 182 18.53 -37.02 3.01
N ASN A 183 17.25 -36.68 2.95
CA ASN A 183 16.65 -35.54 3.63
C ASN A 183 17.41 -34.23 3.35
N THR A 184 17.79 -34.03 2.08
CA THR A 184 18.52 -32.82 1.63
C THR A 184 17.81 -32.14 0.46
N ILE A 185 18.02 -30.83 0.33
CA ILE A 185 17.59 -30.04 -0.82
C ILE A 185 18.74 -29.19 -1.34
N ASP A 186 18.77 -28.93 -2.64
CA ASP A 186 19.65 -27.92 -3.23
C ASP A 186 18.89 -26.64 -3.48
N VAL A 187 19.49 -25.52 -3.09
CA VAL A 187 18.87 -24.21 -3.15
C VAL A 187 19.79 -23.25 -3.89
N ASN A 188 19.23 -22.59 -4.90
CA ASN A 188 19.95 -21.53 -5.59
C ASN A 188 19.93 -20.23 -4.79
N LEU A 189 21.11 -19.67 -4.55
CA LEU A 189 21.40 -18.45 -3.83
C LEU A 189 22.26 -17.53 -4.70
N GLY A 190 21.58 -16.66 -5.43
CA GLY A 190 22.23 -15.85 -6.47
C GLY A 190 22.77 -16.75 -7.59
N LYS A 191 24.10 -16.87 -7.68
CA LYS A 191 24.80 -17.70 -8.67
C LYS A 191 25.28 -19.04 -8.10
N ASN A 192 25.13 -19.26 -6.80
CA ASN A 192 25.69 -20.41 -6.10
C ASN A 192 24.58 -21.38 -5.69
N ILE A 193 24.86 -22.68 -5.74
CA ILE A 193 23.96 -23.73 -5.25
C ILE A 193 24.48 -24.20 -3.89
N PHE A 194 23.58 -24.30 -2.91
CA PHE A 194 23.89 -24.80 -1.58
C PHE A 194 23.02 -26.01 -1.27
N THR A 195 23.63 -27.05 -0.69
CA THR A 195 22.93 -28.22 -0.17
C THR A 195 22.55 -27.99 1.28
N LEU A 196 21.27 -28.16 1.58
CA LEU A 196 20.74 -28.03 2.94
C LEU A 196 20.31 -29.39 3.48
N ASN A 197 20.86 -29.77 4.63
CA ASN A 197 20.41 -30.93 5.38
C ASN A 197 19.20 -30.56 6.26
N LEU A 198 18.07 -31.24 6.06
CA LEU A 198 16.79 -30.94 6.72
C LEU A 198 16.57 -31.76 8.01
N THR A 199 17.57 -32.51 8.46
CA THR A 199 17.42 -33.40 9.62
C THR A 199 17.22 -32.60 10.90
N GLY A 200 16.01 -32.69 11.46
CA GLY A 200 15.57 -31.92 12.62
C GLY A 200 15.25 -30.46 12.29
N ALA A 201 15.12 -30.09 11.02
CA ALA A 201 14.65 -28.77 10.61
C ALA A 201 13.12 -28.70 10.76
N LYS A 202 12.61 -27.55 11.19
CA LYS A 202 11.18 -27.25 11.11
C LYS A 202 10.86 -26.75 9.70
N VAL A 203 9.86 -27.32 9.04
CA VAL A 203 9.44 -26.92 7.68
C VAL A 203 8.03 -26.35 7.75
N ILE A 204 7.84 -25.20 7.12
CA ILE A 204 6.58 -24.46 7.07
C ILE A 204 6.21 -24.27 5.60
N VAL A 205 5.07 -24.82 5.19
CA VAL A 205 4.51 -24.67 3.84
C VAL A 205 3.10 -24.12 3.97
N GLY A 206 2.96 -22.83 3.66
CA GLY A 206 1.71 -22.09 3.85
C GLY A 206 1.17 -22.11 5.28
N THR A 207 -0.04 -22.64 5.48
CA THR A 207 -0.66 -22.78 6.82
C THR A 207 -0.17 -24.01 7.58
N THR A 208 0.57 -24.91 6.93
CA THR A 208 1.09 -26.14 7.54
C THR A 208 2.43 -25.89 8.22
N THR A 209 2.44 -25.88 9.55
CA THR A 209 3.63 -25.58 10.38
C THR A 209 4.49 -26.80 10.74
N SER A 210 4.04 -27.99 10.38
CA SER A 210 4.71 -29.29 10.55
C SER A 210 4.87 -30.01 9.22
N ALA A 211 5.22 -29.27 8.17
CA ALA A 211 5.47 -29.85 6.86
C ALA A 211 6.73 -30.72 6.90
N THR A 212 6.87 -31.57 5.90
CA THR A 212 8.00 -32.47 5.67
C THR A 212 8.68 -32.14 4.34
N ILE A 213 9.79 -32.81 4.05
CA ILE A 213 10.45 -32.68 2.74
C ILE A 213 9.55 -33.08 1.57
N LYS A 214 8.53 -33.93 1.82
CA LYS A 214 7.56 -34.35 0.78
C LYS A 214 6.60 -33.25 0.36
N ASP A 215 6.43 -32.24 1.20
CA ASP A 215 5.54 -31.10 0.93
C ASP A 215 6.24 -29.99 0.13
N LEU A 216 7.57 -30.09 0.00
CA LEU A 216 8.39 -29.18 -0.80
C LEU A 216 8.38 -29.61 -2.27
N LEU A 217 8.40 -28.62 -3.17
CA LEU A 217 8.52 -28.84 -4.60
C LEU A 217 9.75 -28.12 -5.18
N VAL A 218 10.32 -28.68 -6.24
CA VAL A 218 11.30 -27.95 -7.06
C VAL A 218 10.64 -26.70 -7.61
N GLY A 219 11.34 -25.56 -7.54
CA GLY A 219 10.78 -24.25 -7.88
C GLY A 219 10.18 -23.48 -6.70
N ASP A 220 9.93 -24.14 -5.56
CA ASP A 220 9.49 -23.45 -4.35
C ASP A 220 10.52 -22.38 -3.96
N ARG A 221 10.02 -21.16 -3.72
CA ARG A 221 10.83 -20.06 -3.19
C ARG A 221 10.78 -20.13 -1.69
N ILE A 222 11.94 -20.25 -1.07
CA ILE A 222 12.06 -20.51 0.36
C ILE A 222 12.91 -19.47 1.06
N ARG A 223 12.66 -19.33 2.35
CA ARG A 223 13.58 -18.72 3.30
C ARG A 223 14.03 -19.74 4.33
N VAL A 224 15.33 -19.79 4.57
CA VAL A 224 15.96 -20.80 5.41
C VAL A 224 16.82 -20.13 6.47
N ARG A 225 16.82 -20.70 7.67
CA ARG A 225 17.85 -20.46 8.67
C ARG A 225 18.74 -21.67 8.73
N ALA A 226 20.01 -21.50 8.40
CA ALA A 226 20.99 -22.57 8.43
C ALA A 226 22.16 -22.25 9.37
N ILE A 227 22.88 -23.29 9.73
CA ILE A 227 24.13 -23.25 10.48
C ILE A 227 25.15 -24.03 9.65
N ASP A 228 26.37 -23.50 9.59
CA ASP A 228 27.53 -24.23 9.08
C ASP A 228 27.66 -25.57 9.83
N ASP A 229 27.65 -26.68 9.09
CA ASP A 229 27.73 -28.02 9.68
C ASP A 229 29.19 -28.43 9.99
N LYS A 230 30.15 -27.55 9.71
CA LYS A 230 31.59 -27.68 9.96
C LYS A 230 32.24 -28.83 9.18
N ASP A 231 31.61 -29.31 8.11
CA ASP A 231 32.15 -30.38 7.25
C ASP A 231 33.27 -29.90 6.30
N LYS A 232 33.62 -28.60 6.36
CA LYS A 232 34.57 -27.88 5.49
C LYS A 232 34.08 -27.69 4.04
N ASN A 233 32.88 -28.15 3.70
CA ASN A 233 32.23 -27.83 2.45
C ASN A 233 31.44 -26.51 2.62
N PRO A 234 31.92 -25.39 2.06
CA PRO A 234 31.24 -24.11 2.20
C PRO A 234 29.85 -24.08 1.55
N ALA A 235 29.51 -25.10 0.73
CA ALA A 235 28.22 -25.25 0.07
C ALA A 235 27.25 -26.20 0.80
N ALA A 236 27.62 -26.82 1.92
CA ALA A 236 26.75 -27.70 2.70
C ALA A 236 26.42 -27.08 4.06
N TRP A 237 25.13 -26.94 4.38
CA TRP A 237 24.70 -26.38 5.67
C TRP A 237 23.58 -27.20 6.31
N LYS A 238 23.48 -27.14 7.65
CA LYS A 238 22.38 -27.72 8.41
C LYS A 238 21.24 -26.73 8.55
N ALA A 239 20.09 -27.02 7.95
CA ALA A 239 18.89 -26.22 8.12
C ALA A 239 18.31 -26.40 9.54
N LYS A 240 17.81 -25.30 10.09
CA LYS A 240 17.05 -25.27 11.35
C LYS A 240 15.58 -24.99 11.12
N ASN A 241 15.29 -24.11 10.17
CA ASN A 241 13.94 -23.68 9.86
C ASN A 241 13.88 -23.38 8.36
N ILE A 242 12.82 -23.85 7.71
CA ILE A 242 12.52 -23.59 6.30
C ILE A 242 11.10 -23.10 6.20
N THR A 243 10.89 -22.03 5.46
CA THR A 243 9.56 -21.49 5.17
C THR A 243 9.42 -21.32 3.67
N VAL A 244 8.41 -21.96 3.09
CA VAL A 244 8.04 -21.74 1.69
C VAL A 244 7.24 -20.44 1.61
N LEU A 245 7.80 -19.48 0.88
CA LEU A 245 7.20 -18.18 0.64
C LEU A 245 6.22 -18.26 -0.53
N ARG A 246 6.66 -18.86 -1.65
CA ARG A 246 5.88 -18.98 -2.89
C ARG A 246 6.08 -20.34 -3.55
N ARG A 247 5.05 -20.75 -4.27
CA ARG A 247 5.08 -21.82 -5.25
C ARG A 247 4.61 -21.24 -6.56
N ASP A 248 5.48 -21.23 -7.55
CA ASP A 248 5.26 -20.52 -8.80
C ASP A 248 4.91 -19.03 -8.53
N ASN A 249 3.71 -18.60 -8.94
CA ASN A 249 3.18 -17.26 -8.69
C ASN A 249 2.29 -17.17 -7.45
N HIS A 250 1.99 -18.30 -6.80
CA HIS A 250 1.12 -18.34 -5.63
C HIS A 250 1.89 -18.05 -4.35
N LEU A 251 1.43 -17.07 -3.60
CA LEU A 251 1.94 -16.80 -2.26
C LEU A 251 1.33 -17.80 -1.27
N LEU A 252 2.21 -18.59 -0.65
CA LEU A 252 1.83 -19.57 0.35
C LEU A 252 1.84 -18.97 1.76
N ALA A 253 2.69 -17.96 2.02
CA ALA A 253 2.76 -17.30 3.34
C ALA A 253 1.36 -16.81 3.82
N PRO A 254 1.01 -17.04 5.11
CA PRO A 254 -0.33 -16.75 5.64
C PRO A 254 -0.68 -15.26 5.60
N ALA A 255 -1.94 -14.98 5.23
CA ALA A 255 -2.69 -13.73 5.20
C ALA A 255 -1.92 -12.41 5.43
N ILE A 256 -1.62 -11.71 4.33
CA ILE A 256 -1.01 -10.39 4.35
C ILE A 256 -2.05 -9.33 4.75
N ASN A 257 -1.72 -8.52 5.76
CA ASN A 257 -2.35 -7.21 5.90
C ASN A 257 -1.60 -6.24 4.99
N TYR A 258 -2.27 -5.76 3.96
CA TYR A 258 -1.76 -4.78 3.01
C TYR A 258 -1.81 -3.40 3.65
N VAL A 259 -0.75 -2.62 3.46
CA VAL A 259 -0.76 -1.16 3.67
C VAL A 259 -0.52 -0.55 2.30
N ILE A 260 -1.58 -0.02 1.68
CA ILE A 260 -1.51 0.52 0.33
C ILE A 260 -2.06 1.94 0.28
N SER A 261 -1.41 2.78 -0.50
CA SER A 261 -1.93 4.09 -0.88
C SER A 261 -2.73 3.93 -2.16
N VAL A 262 -3.94 4.48 -2.20
CA VAL A 262 -4.84 4.38 -3.35
C VAL A 262 -5.56 5.70 -3.58
N LYS A 263 -6.07 5.90 -4.79
CA LYS A 263 -6.94 7.02 -5.15
C LYS A 263 -8.36 6.50 -5.34
N ILE A 264 -9.34 7.09 -4.67
CA ILE A 264 -10.75 6.71 -4.83
C ILE A 264 -11.18 7.05 -6.26
N ILE A 265 -11.71 6.08 -7.00
CA ILE A 265 -12.22 6.27 -8.37
C ILE A 265 -13.74 6.15 -8.45
N SER A 266 -14.37 5.46 -7.50
CA SER A 266 -15.82 5.35 -7.41
C SER A 266 -16.26 5.19 -5.96
N LEU A 267 -17.30 5.94 -5.58
CA LEU A 267 -18.05 5.77 -4.34
C LEU A 267 -19.47 5.27 -4.66
N PRO A 268 -20.04 4.43 -3.78
CA PRO A 268 -21.43 4.00 -3.91
C PRO A 268 -22.38 5.17 -3.64
N THR A 269 -23.58 5.11 -4.21
CA THR A 269 -24.62 6.13 -3.99
C THR A 269 -25.20 6.06 -2.58
N ASP A 270 -25.29 4.85 -2.03
CA ASP A 270 -25.61 4.60 -0.63
C ASP A 270 -24.33 4.34 0.16
N LEU A 271 -24.12 5.15 1.19
CA LEU A 271 -22.95 5.08 2.08
C LEU A 271 -23.26 4.32 3.37
N SER A 272 -24.41 3.63 3.45
CA SER A 272 -24.73 2.70 4.53
C SER A 272 -23.74 1.54 4.56
N LEU A 273 -23.40 1.04 5.76
CA LEU A 273 -22.45 -0.06 5.93
C LEU A 273 -23.19 -1.40 6.04
N PRO A 274 -22.62 -2.52 5.52
CA PRO A 274 -21.34 -2.60 4.81
C PRO A 274 -21.44 -2.08 3.37
N THR A 275 -20.33 -1.57 2.85
CA THR A 275 -20.27 -1.03 1.49
C THR A 275 -18.92 -1.27 0.85
N MET A 276 -18.80 -0.93 -0.43
CA MET A 276 -17.59 -1.11 -1.22
C MET A 276 -17.26 0.15 -1.98
N ILE A 277 -15.99 0.55 -1.96
CA ILE A 277 -15.45 1.63 -2.80
C ILE A 277 -14.49 1.04 -3.82
N GLU A 278 -14.40 1.66 -4.99
CA GLU A 278 -13.38 1.33 -5.98
C GLU A 278 -12.24 2.33 -5.90
N ALA A 279 -11.02 1.82 -5.93
CA ALA A 279 -9.81 2.64 -5.89
C ALA A 279 -8.75 2.16 -6.88
N GLU A 280 -7.86 3.07 -7.25
CA GLU A 280 -6.68 2.79 -8.07
C GLU A 280 -5.43 2.84 -7.20
N VAL A 281 -4.59 1.81 -7.28
CA VAL A 281 -3.35 1.72 -6.49
C VAL A 281 -2.36 2.79 -6.92
N LEU A 282 -1.91 3.60 -5.97
CA LEU A 282 -0.90 4.64 -6.20
C LEU A 282 0.52 4.08 -6.13
N PRO A 283 1.50 4.77 -6.74
CA PRO A 283 2.91 4.43 -6.58
C PRO A 283 3.31 4.38 -5.10
N SER A 284 3.87 3.25 -4.69
CA SER A 284 4.36 3.03 -3.33
C SER A 284 5.88 3.01 -3.32
N LYS A 285 6.50 3.62 -2.30
CA LYS A 285 7.95 3.52 -2.04
C LYS A 285 8.42 2.08 -1.79
N PHE A 286 7.48 1.19 -1.50
CA PHE A 286 7.71 -0.23 -1.29
C PHE A 286 7.57 -1.05 -2.58
N TYR A 287 7.03 -0.48 -3.68
CA TYR A 287 6.87 -1.17 -4.96
C TYR A 287 8.12 -1.04 -5.83
N LYS A 288 8.73 -2.17 -6.22
CA LYS A 288 9.76 -2.21 -7.26
C LYS A 288 9.25 -2.90 -8.53
N LYS A 289 9.21 -2.16 -9.65
CA LYS A 289 8.91 -2.73 -10.98
C LYS A 289 10.00 -3.75 -11.35
N ASN A 290 9.59 -4.98 -11.66
CA ASN A 290 10.42 -6.08 -12.19
C ASN A 290 11.43 -6.76 -11.25
N ASN A 291 11.52 -6.46 -9.95
CA ASN A 291 12.64 -7.00 -9.18
C ASN A 291 12.38 -7.29 -7.69
N SER A 292 11.21 -7.79 -7.34
CA SER A 292 11.04 -8.34 -6.00
C SER A 292 10.17 -9.59 -6.00
N VAL A 293 10.84 -10.70 -5.71
CA VAL A 293 10.29 -11.96 -5.21
C VAL A 293 9.25 -11.75 -4.10
N ASP A 294 9.30 -10.60 -3.43
CA ASP A 294 8.60 -10.24 -2.21
C ASP A 294 7.62 -9.07 -2.38
N ASN A 295 7.29 -8.64 -3.61
CA ASN A 295 6.24 -7.62 -3.80
C ASN A 295 4.87 -8.26 -3.48
N SER A 296 4.51 -8.21 -2.21
CA SER A 296 3.15 -8.31 -1.67
C SER A 296 2.35 -7.03 -1.94
N ILE A 297 2.78 -6.18 -2.87
CA ILE A 297 2.21 -4.86 -3.10
C ILE A 297 1.69 -4.83 -4.53
N MET A 298 0.42 -4.49 -4.66
CA MET A 298 -0.27 -4.42 -5.94
C MET A 298 0.42 -3.44 -6.88
N THR A 299 0.35 -3.72 -8.17
CA THR A 299 0.96 -2.87 -9.21
C THR A 299 0.27 -1.50 -9.22
N PRO A 300 1.03 -0.38 -9.27
CA PRO A 300 0.43 0.94 -9.44
C PRO A 300 -0.45 0.99 -10.70
N GLY A 301 -1.62 1.63 -10.59
CA GLY A 301 -2.65 1.65 -11.63
C GLY A 301 -3.62 0.46 -11.59
N THR A 302 -3.36 -0.58 -10.78
CA THR A 302 -4.32 -1.66 -10.58
C THR A 302 -5.58 -1.11 -9.90
N LYS A 303 -6.74 -1.41 -10.46
CA LYS A 303 -8.04 -1.13 -9.85
C LYS A 303 -8.39 -2.21 -8.84
N ILE A 304 -8.90 -1.80 -7.69
CA ILE A 304 -9.23 -2.70 -6.59
C ILE A 304 -10.56 -2.30 -5.97
N SER A 305 -11.19 -3.27 -5.33
CA SER A 305 -12.36 -3.08 -4.48
C SER A 305 -11.94 -3.05 -3.02
N ILE A 306 -12.46 -2.11 -2.24
CA ILE A 306 -12.19 -2.01 -0.80
C ILE A 306 -13.53 -2.16 -0.08
N ASN A 307 -13.66 -3.23 0.69
CA ASN A 307 -14.82 -3.51 1.52
C ASN A 307 -14.68 -2.74 2.84
N ILE A 308 -15.73 -1.98 3.18
CA ILE A 308 -15.84 -1.17 4.38
C ILE A 308 -17.03 -1.71 5.18
N ASP A 309 -16.79 -2.06 6.43
CA ASP A 309 -17.81 -2.56 7.35
C ASP A 309 -17.87 -1.73 8.64
N ASN A 310 -18.75 -2.11 9.56
CA ASN A 310 -18.92 -1.45 10.85
C ASN A 310 -17.70 -1.57 11.79
N LYS A 311 -16.71 -2.41 11.45
CA LYS A 311 -15.45 -2.57 12.19
C LYS A 311 -14.32 -1.76 11.57
N THR A 312 -14.52 -1.24 10.36
CA THR A 312 -13.53 -0.44 9.64
C THR A 312 -13.37 0.92 10.30
N ILE A 313 -12.13 1.26 10.66
CA ILE A 313 -11.81 2.54 11.30
C ILE A 313 -11.45 3.56 10.22
N LEU A 314 -12.28 4.58 10.06
CA LEU A 314 -12.04 5.69 9.13
C LEU A 314 -11.37 6.85 9.88
N VAL A 315 -10.29 7.41 9.34
CA VAL A 315 -9.51 8.49 10.00
C VAL A 315 -9.08 9.57 9.02
N ARG A 316 -8.95 10.79 9.52
CA ARG A 316 -8.40 11.93 8.76
C ARG A 316 -6.88 11.93 8.73
N ARG A 317 -6.31 12.83 7.94
CA ARG A 317 -4.86 12.96 7.74
C ARG A 317 -4.08 13.16 9.04
N PHE A 318 -4.55 14.07 9.89
CA PHE A 318 -3.81 14.49 11.08
C PHE A 318 -4.50 14.11 12.39
N PHE A 319 -5.83 14.17 12.47
CA PHE A 319 -6.55 13.95 13.72
C PHE A 319 -8.03 13.56 13.54
N GLY A 320 -8.52 12.63 14.38
CA GLY A 320 -9.93 12.31 14.52
C GLY A 320 -10.49 11.27 13.54
N LYS A 321 -11.66 10.70 13.89
CA LYS A 321 -12.42 9.76 13.06
C LYS A 321 -13.01 10.45 11.85
N ALA A 322 -12.87 9.91 10.66
CA ALA A 322 -13.59 10.38 9.48
C ALA A 322 -14.94 9.64 9.34
N LEU A 323 -15.86 10.23 8.59
CA LEU A 323 -17.04 9.56 8.09
C LEU A 323 -16.85 9.23 6.60
N LEU A 324 -17.46 8.14 6.14
CA LEU A 324 -17.42 7.79 4.72
C LEU A 324 -18.06 8.88 3.85
N SER A 325 -19.04 9.61 4.39
CA SER A 325 -19.70 10.74 3.74
C SER A 325 -18.81 11.96 3.49
N GLU A 326 -17.63 12.01 4.11
CA GLU A 326 -16.63 13.05 3.89
C GLU A 326 -15.66 12.73 2.75
N MET A 327 -15.53 11.45 2.38
CA MET A 327 -14.65 11.01 1.32
C MET A 327 -15.26 11.34 -0.05
N ASN A 328 -14.40 11.63 -1.02
CA ASN A 328 -14.78 11.98 -2.38
C ASN A 328 -13.99 11.17 -3.42
N VAL A 329 -14.57 11.04 -4.61
CA VAL A 329 -13.83 10.55 -5.77
C VAL A 329 -12.65 11.49 -6.02
N GLY A 330 -11.46 10.92 -6.15
CA GLY A 330 -10.20 11.64 -6.30
C GLY A 330 -9.37 11.71 -5.02
N ASP A 331 -9.97 11.45 -3.85
CA ASP A 331 -9.23 11.46 -2.58
C ASP A 331 -8.17 10.37 -2.54
N THR A 332 -7.04 10.71 -1.92
CA THR A 332 -5.95 9.78 -1.69
C THR A 332 -6.12 9.19 -0.30
N ILE A 333 -6.28 7.87 -0.22
CA ILE A 333 -6.46 7.16 1.05
C ILE A 333 -5.35 6.12 1.24
N ASN A 334 -4.97 5.90 2.50
CA ASN A 334 -4.13 4.80 2.92
C ASN A 334 -5.00 3.72 3.54
N VAL A 335 -5.01 2.53 2.93
CA VAL A 335 -5.83 1.39 3.34
C VAL A 335 -4.94 0.38 4.05
N VAL A 336 -5.34 -0.02 5.25
CA VAL A 336 -4.79 -1.17 5.97
C VAL A 336 -5.85 -2.26 5.99
N GLY A 337 -5.62 -3.41 5.36
CA GLY A 337 -6.64 -4.46 5.25
C GLY A 337 -6.12 -5.79 4.74
N LYS A 338 -6.97 -6.82 4.70
CA LYS A 338 -6.60 -8.16 4.20
C LYS A 338 -7.07 -8.34 2.77
N LEU A 339 -6.24 -8.93 1.91
CA LEU A 339 -6.71 -9.37 0.60
C LEU A 339 -7.72 -10.51 0.79
N ASN A 340 -8.91 -10.31 0.25
CA ASN A 340 -9.99 -11.27 0.29
C ASN A 340 -9.75 -12.34 -0.78
N LYS A 341 -9.25 -13.50 -0.36
CA LYS A 341 -8.91 -14.62 -1.24
C LYS A 341 -10.14 -15.37 -1.80
N LYS A 342 -11.36 -15.12 -1.33
CA LYS A 342 -12.56 -15.85 -1.80
C LYS A 342 -12.79 -15.70 -3.30
N ILE A 343 -12.37 -14.57 -3.89
CA ILE A 343 -12.52 -14.33 -5.34
C ILE A 343 -11.50 -15.14 -6.15
N GLN A 344 -10.32 -15.44 -5.59
CA GLN A 344 -9.26 -16.14 -6.31
C GLN A 344 -9.61 -17.61 -6.58
N GLN A 345 -10.23 -18.30 -5.61
CA GLN A 345 -10.63 -19.70 -5.77
C GLN A 345 -11.72 -19.90 -6.82
N THR A 346 -12.70 -18.99 -6.88
CA THR A 346 -13.76 -19.07 -7.91
C THR A 346 -13.20 -18.94 -9.33
N VAL A 347 -12.17 -18.09 -9.51
CA VAL A 347 -11.52 -17.93 -10.83
C VAL A 347 -10.72 -19.17 -11.22
N ASP A 348 -10.04 -19.81 -10.28
CA ASP A 348 -9.29 -21.05 -10.53
C ASP A 348 -10.23 -22.25 -10.79
N GLU A 349 -11.40 -22.29 -10.13
CA GLU A 349 -12.44 -23.29 -10.39
C GLU A 349 -13.16 -23.07 -11.73
N ILE A 350 -13.41 -21.82 -12.12
CA ILE A 350 -14.00 -21.47 -13.42
C ILE A 350 -13.01 -21.75 -14.57
N ASN A 351 -11.72 -21.44 -14.40
CA ASN A 351 -10.72 -21.70 -15.45
C ASN A 351 -10.48 -23.19 -15.73
N ASN A 352 -10.81 -24.08 -14.78
CA ASN A 352 -10.74 -25.52 -14.98
C ASN A 352 -12.00 -26.12 -15.61
N ASN A 353 -13.10 -25.34 -15.75
CA ASN A 353 -14.35 -25.76 -16.36
C ASN A 353 -14.82 -24.71 -17.36
N VAL A 354 -14.33 -24.81 -18.60
CA VAL A 354 -14.98 -24.32 -19.84
C VAL A 354 -15.66 -22.96 -19.73
N LEU A 355 -14.96 -21.87 -20.07
CA LEU A 355 -15.53 -20.66 -20.67
C LEU A 355 -14.39 -19.78 -21.24
N ASP A 356 -14.69 -19.14 -22.36
CA ASP A 356 -13.78 -18.43 -23.26
C ASP A 356 -12.74 -17.52 -22.56
N ALA A 357 -11.46 -17.80 -22.79
CA ALA A 357 -10.33 -17.18 -22.10
C ALA A 357 -10.01 -15.74 -22.56
N SER A 358 -10.90 -15.11 -23.34
CA SER A 358 -10.67 -13.80 -23.94
C SER A 358 -11.02 -12.60 -23.05
N ASP A 359 -11.70 -12.80 -21.92
CA ASP A 359 -12.08 -11.72 -21.00
C ASP A 359 -11.35 -11.76 -19.63
N LYS A 360 -10.05 -12.05 -19.68
CA LYS A 360 -9.11 -12.12 -18.53
C LYS A 360 -8.84 -10.79 -17.79
N ARG A 361 -9.73 -9.79 -17.85
CA ARG A 361 -9.38 -8.41 -17.43
C ARG A 361 -9.75 -8.02 -16.01
N PHE A 362 -10.34 -8.90 -15.23
CA PHE A 362 -10.75 -8.58 -13.87
C PHE A 362 -10.22 -9.60 -12.86
N GLU A 363 -8.91 -9.57 -12.62
CA GLU A 363 -8.40 -9.97 -11.30
C GLU A 363 -8.98 -8.99 -10.28
N ASN A 364 -10.20 -9.28 -9.80
CA ASN A 364 -10.90 -8.47 -8.81
C ASN A 364 -10.22 -8.64 -7.45
N HIS A 365 -9.13 -7.91 -7.28
CA HIS A 365 -8.47 -7.77 -5.99
C HIS A 365 -9.41 -7.02 -5.05
N SER A 366 -9.94 -7.72 -4.06
CA SER A 366 -10.79 -7.13 -3.01
C SER A 366 -10.02 -7.07 -1.70
N ILE A 367 -10.07 -5.95 -1.00
CA ILE A 367 -9.44 -5.77 0.31
C ILE A 367 -10.51 -5.54 1.37
N ASP A 368 -10.51 -6.37 2.41
CA ASP A 368 -11.31 -6.15 3.61
C ASP A 368 -10.57 -5.14 4.51
N ALA A 369 -11.04 -3.89 4.52
CA ALA A 369 -10.37 -2.82 5.24
C ALA A 369 -10.51 -2.97 6.76
N LYS A 370 -9.40 -2.78 7.47
CA LYS A 370 -9.37 -2.59 8.93
C LYS A 370 -9.30 -1.09 9.26
N ILE A 371 -8.47 -0.35 8.52
CA ILE A 371 -8.30 1.10 8.69
C ILE A 371 -8.26 1.75 7.30
N ILE A 372 -8.96 2.88 7.15
CA ILE A 372 -8.83 3.76 6.00
C ILE A 372 -8.49 5.15 6.50
N LYS A 373 -7.33 5.66 6.09
CA LYS A 373 -6.91 7.02 6.38
C LYS A 373 -7.03 7.88 5.15
N ASP A 374 -7.83 8.92 5.22
CA ASP A 374 -7.92 9.91 4.17
C ASP A 374 -6.81 10.97 4.33
N GLU A 375 -5.94 11.08 3.32
CA GLU A 375 -4.82 12.04 3.29
C GLU A 375 -5.23 13.40 2.71
N SER A 376 -6.44 13.52 2.16
CA SER A 376 -7.04 14.75 1.65
C SER A 376 -7.81 15.52 2.73
N ILE A 377 -8.48 14.83 3.66
CA ILE A 377 -9.30 15.48 4.69
C ILE A 377 -8.43 15.98 5.84
N GLN A 378 -8.35 17.31 5.98
CA GLN A 378 -7.54 17.97 7.03
C GLN A 378 -8.38 18.69 8.10
N VAL A 379 -9.60 19.12 7.79
CA VAL A 379 -10.36 20.10 8.59
C VAL A 379 -11.81 19.62 8.72
N LEU A 380 -12.38 19.72 9.92
CA LEU A 380 -13.80 19.51 10.19
C LEU A 380 -14.66 20.56 9.48
N GLY A 381 -15.81 20.14 8.96
CA GLY A 381 -16.79 21.07 8.38
C GLY A 381 -16.44 21.62 7.00
N VAL A 382 -15.29 21.23 6.43
CA VAL A 382 -15.02 21.47 5.00
C VAL A 382 -15.72 20.37 4.21
N ALA A 383 -17.05 20.40 4.21
CA ALA A 383 -17.79 19.72 3.14
C ALA A 383 -17.28 20.33 1.84
N GLN A 384 -16.56 19.56 1.02
CA GLN A 384 -16.22 20.00 -0.33
C GLN A 384 -17.53 20.11 -1.10
N ARG A 385 -18.08 21.32 -1.09
CA ARG A 385 -19.27 21.63 -1.85
C ARG A 385 -18.81 22.06 -3.24
N LEU A 386 -19.18 21.31 -4.27
CA LEU A 386 -18.99 21.79 -5.64
C LEU A 386 -19.79 23.06 -5.79
N GLY A 387 -19.09 24.13 -6.09
CA GLY A 387 -19.67 25.43 -6.32
C GLY A 387 -19.46 25.82 -7.77
N GLN A 388 -20.49 26.32 -8.42
CA GLN A 388 -20.36 26.96 -9.71
C GLN A 388 -19.98 28.42 -9.46
N ILE A 389 -18.90 28.88 -10.08
CA ILE A 389 -18.57 30.31 -10.10
C ILE A 389 -19.66 31.01 -10.89
N THR A 390 -20.41 31.89 -10.23
CA THR A 390 -21.49 32.65 -10.85
C THR A 390 -21.11 34.10 -11.13
N ALA A 391 -20.10 34.63 -10.44
CA ALA A 391 -19.51 35.93 -10.74
C ALA A 391 -18.04 36.02 -10.31
N ILE A 392 -17.26 36.85 -11.01
CA ILE A 392 -15.89 37.25 -10.64
C ILE A 392 -15.84 38.77 -10.67
N ASP A 393 -15.53 39.41 -9.55
CA ASP A 393 -15.31 40.85 -9.47
C ASP A 393 -13.81 41.12 -9.28
N THR A 394 -13.18 41.58 -10.36
CA THR A 394 -11.73 41.84 -10.39
C THR A 394 -11.32 43.11 -9.65
N THR A 395 -12.24 44.06 -9.48
CA THR A 395 -12.00 45.32 -8.76
C THR A 395 -12.03 45.08 -7.26
N ALA A 396 -13.04 44.35 -6.78
CA ALA A 396 -13.16 43.93 -5.39
C ALA A 396 -12.24 42.74 -5.05
N LYS A 397 -11.68 42.07 -6.06
CA LYS A 397 -10.91 40.82 -5.94
C LYS A 397 -11.69 39.71 -5.23
N THR A 398 -12.97 39.56 -5.60
CA THR A 398 -13.87 38.55 -5.03
C THR A 398 -14.41 37.59 -6.09
N VAL A 399 -14.81 36.40 -5.66
CA VAL A 399 -15.48 35.38 -6.49
C VAL A 399 -16.77 34.98 -5.79
N THR A 400 -17.89 35.01 -6.51
CA THR A 400 -19.18 34.52 -6.01
C THR A 400 -19.38 33.09 -6.49
N ILE A 401 -19.74 32.21 -5.56
CA ILE A 401 -19.87 30.78 -5.79
C ILE A 401 -21.27 30.36 -5.37
N THR A 402 -22.03 29.79 -6.30
CA THR A 402 -23.30 29.13 -6.00
C THR A 402 -23.04 27.67 -5.70
N ILE A 403 -23.37 27.26 -4.49
CA ILE A 403 -23.20 25.88 -4.04
C ILE A 403 -24.19 24.97 -4.75
N LEU A 404 -23.69 23.97 -5.48
CA LEU A 404 -24.51 23.01 -6.20
C LEU A 404 -25.04 21.93 -5.22
N PRO A 405 -26.34 21.58 -5.29
CA PRO A 405 -26.90 20.51 -4.48
C PRO A 405 -26.26 19.15 -4.83
N LYS A 406 -26.04 18.28 -3.84
CA LYS A 406 -25.31 17.00 -4.00
C LYS A 406 -25.89 16.09 -5.10
N LYS A 407 -27.20 16.15 -5.35
CA LYS A 407 -27.89 15.40 -6.43
C LYS A 407 -27.60 15.91 -7.85
N SER A 408 -27.28 17.20 -8.02
CA SER A 408 -26.99 17.78 -9.34
C SER A 408 -25.52 17.65 -9.75
N GLN A 409 -24.67 17.19 -8.83
CA GLN A 409 -23.28 16.80 -9.10
C GLN A 409 -23.24 15.47 -9.88
N LYS A 410 -23.85 15.43 -11.07
CA LYS A 410 -23.64 14.33 -12.01
C LYS A 410 -22.13 14.26 -12.29
N ARG A 411 -21.56 13.06 -12.17
CA ARG A 411 -20.16 12.78 -12.50
C ARG A 411 -19.85 13.46 -13.83
N PHE A 412 -18.94 14.44 -13.84
CA PHE A 412 -18.35 14.89 -15.09
C PHE A 412 -17.64 13.68 -15.69
N SER A 413 -18.31 12.96 -16.59
CA SER A 413 -17.61 12.08 -17.50
C SER A 413 -16.71 13.01 -18.31
N LEU A 414 -15.40 12.90 -18.15
CA LEU A 414 -14.46 13.48 -19.10
C LEU A 414 -14.88 12.97 -20.47
N ALA A 415 -15.51 13.84 -21.26
CA ALA A 415 -15.68 13.58 -22.68
C ALA A 415 -14.28 13.28 -23.20
N LYS A 416 -14.10 12.11 -23.83
CA LYS A 416 -12.87 11.81 -24.55
C LYS A 416 -12.70 12.93 -25.58
N TYR A 417 -11.75 13.83 -25.32
CA TYR A 417 -11.22 14.69 -26.36
C TYR A 417 -10.45 13.75 -27.30
N ASN A 418 -11.03 13.47 -28.46
CA ASN A 418 -10.37 12.78 -29.57
C ASN A 418 -9.30 13.68 -30.18
#